data_AF-A0A8B6BLU0-F1
#
_entry.id   AF-A0A8B6BLU0-F1
#
_cell.length_a   1.000
_cell.length_b   1.000
_cell.length_c   1.000
_cell.angle_alpha   90.00
_cell.angle_beta   90.00
_cell.angle_gamma   90.00
#
_symmetry.space_group_name_H-M   'P 1'
#
loop_
_entity.id
_entity.type
_entity.pdbx_description
1 polymer ?
#
loop_
_entity_poly.entity_id
_entity_poly.type
_entity_poly.pdbx_seq_one_letter_code
_entity_poly.pdbx_strand_id
1 'polypeptide(L)'
;MKRHISKELLQAERLAKQMESEELVTPLRLLLVLIISVVLVTAVSFSAANKSDYLLSASDETINLTSVPYIYDYTKAEKTREENMEFYNHPLDQWSIEKRSGLSLDEFWDIYDGKWPVIITDVVDKWPAINWTKRFFQQNYADEKVMVKAVVNSKPAAVAVDMDTFISELDSSGPNGWTYLEDELFIVTRPELKKDIGPN
;
A
#
# COMPACT_ATOMS: atom_id res chain seq x y z
N MET A 1 45.06 -9.90 18.66
CA MET A 1 43.60 -10.15 18.82
C MET A 1 43.09 -10.76 17.51
N LYS A 2 42.95 -12.10 17.44
CA LYS A 2 42.54 -12.79 16.20
C LYS A 2 41.02 -12.68 16.07
N ARG A 3 40.53 -12.01 15.03
CA ARG A 3 39.09 -11.91 14.73
C ARG A 3 38.59 -13.30 14.32
N HIS A 4 37.63 -13.82 15.07
CA HIS A 4 36.96 -15.07 14.79
C HIS A 4 35.93 -14.79 13.67
N ILE A 5 36.36 -14.94 12.42
CA ILE A 5 35.46 -14.87 11.26
C ILE A 5 34.62 -16.16 11.28
N SER A 6 33.30 -16.02 11.28
CA SER A 6 32.40 -17.18 11.29
C SER A 6 32.58 -18.01 10.02
N LYS A 7 32.44 -19.33 10.13
CA LYS A 7 32.59 -20.26 9.00
C LYS A 7 31.66 -19.94 7.83
N GLU A 8 30.52 -19.32 8.12
CA GLU A 8 29.50 -18.91 7.15
C GLU A 8 29.96 -17.73 6.28
N LEU A 9 30.70 -16.78 6.86
CA LEU A 9 31.24 -15.63 6.14
C LEU A 9 32.32 -16.05 5.12
N LEU A 10 33.10 -17.07 5.50
CA LEU A 10 34.10 -17.69 4.63
C LEU A 10 33.46 -18.51 3.48
N GLN A 11 32.26 -19.07 3.72
CA GLN A 11 31.50 -19.81 2.72
C GLN A 11 30.82 -18.85 1.73
N ALA A 12 30.31 -17.71 2.21
CA ALA A 12 29.78 -16.64 1.39
C ALA A 12 30.85 -15.99 0.48
N GLU A 13 32.06 -15.74 1.00
CA GLU A 13 33.17 -15.25 0.17
C GLU A 13 33.60 -16.24 -0.92
N ARG A 14 33.57 -17.55 -0.65
CA ARG A 14 33.87 -18.57 -1.66
C ARG A 14 32.81 -18.64 -2.75
N LEU A 15 31.54 -18.52 -2.39
CA LEU A 15 30.43 -18.49 -3.35
C LEU A 15 30.49 -17.24 -4.23
N ALA A 16 30.77 -16.07 -3.64
CA ALA A 16 30.95 -14.83 -4.39
C ALA A 16 32.13 -14.91 -5.39
N LYS A 17 33.25 -15.51 -4.97
CA LYS A 17 34.40 -15.74 -5.86
C LYS A 17 34.15 -16.77 -6.96
N GLN A 18 33.33 -17.78 -6.70
CA GLN A 18 32.92 -18.73 -7.74
C GLN A 18 32.00 -18.08 -8.78
N MET A 19 31.09 -17.21 -8.35
CA MET A 19 30.18 -16.48 -9.24
C MET A 19 30.90 -15.44 -10.10
N GLU A 20 31.97 -14.80 -9.61
CA GLU A 20 32.81 -13.91 -10.44
C GLU A 20 33.63 -14.66 -11.51
N SER A 21 33.84 -15.98 -11.36
CA SER A 21 34.76 -16.74 -12.23
C SER A 21 34.09 -17.47 -13.40
N GLU A 22 32.75 -17.54 -13.47
CA GLU A 22 32.04 -18.35 -14.48
C GLU A 22 31.18 -17.58 -15.50
N GLU A 23 31.24 -16.24 -15.56
CA GLU A 23 30.60 -15.50 -16.66
C GLU A 23 31.59 -15.09 -17.75
N LEU A 24 32.17 -16.08 -18.44
CA LEU A 24 32.74 -15.85 -19.77
C LEU A 24 31.61 -15.92 -20.82
N VAL A 25 30.73 -14.92 -20.80
CA VAL A 25 29.67 -14.76 -21.80
C VAL A 25 30.32 -14.42 -23.13
N THR A 26 30.24 -15.34 -24.10
CA THR A 26 30.81 -15.19 -25.44
C THR A 26 30.38 -13.87 -26.10
N PRO A 27 31.29 -13.15 -26.80
CA PRO A 27 31.05 -11.81 -27.36
C PRO A 27 29.86 -11.73 -28.33
N LEU A 28 29.46 -12.87 -28.90
CA LEU A 28 28.30 -12.98 -29.80
C LEU A 28 26.95 -12.74 -29.08
N ARG A 29 26.83 -13.12 -27.80
CA ARG A 29 25.59 -12.92 -27.03
C ARG A 29 25.40 -11.46 -26.60
N LEU A 30 26.49 -10.78 -26.23
CA LEU A 30 26.48 -9.34 -25.91
C LEU A 30 26.08 -8.50 -27.13
N LEU A 31 26.60 -8.86 -28.32
CA LEU A 31 26.23 -8.19 -29.56
C LEU A 31 24.75 -8.40 -29.92
N LEU A 32 24.21 -9.59 -29.70
CA LEU A 32 22.79 -9.90 -29.92
C LEU A 32 21.87 -9.10 -28.99
N VAL A 33 22.20 -9.01 -27.69
CA VAL A 33 21.42 -8.21 -26.72
C VAL A 33 21.46 -6.72 -27.08
N LEU A 34 22.59 -6.21 -27.56
CA LEU A 34 22.74 -4.81 -27.96
C LEU A 34 21.97 -4.49 -29.24
N ILE A 35 21.93 -5.40 -30.21
CA ILE A 35 21.11 -5.22 -31.43
C ILE A 35 19.62 -5.25 -31.08
N ILE A 36 19.18 -6.19 -30.24
CA ILE A 36 17.77 -6.30 -29.84
C ILE A 36 17.31 -5.06 -29.05
N SER A 37 18.16 -4.51 -28.17
CA SER A 37 17.82 -3.30 -27.41
C SER A 37 17.70 -2.06 -28.30
N VAL A 38 18.59 -1.90 -29.30
CA VAL A 38 18.52 -0.77 -30.26
C VAL A 38 17.28 -0.85 -31.15
N VAL A 39 16.89 -2.06 -31.59
CA VAL A 39 15.67 -2.26 -32.39
C VAL A 39 14.41 -2.00 -31.55
N LEU A 40 14.38 -2.40 -30.28
CA LEU A 40 13.26 -2.10 -29.37
C LEU A 40 13.11 -0.60 -29.10
N VAL A 41 14.21 0.12 -28.85
CA VAL A 41 14.16 1.57 -28.60
C VAL A 41 13.67 2.32 -29.85
N THR A 42 14.14 1.95 -31.04
CA THR A 42 13.71 2.60 -32.28
C THR A 42 12.26 2.30 -32.66
N ALA A 43 11.77 1.07 -32.41
CA ALA A 43 10.37 0.72 -32.66
C ALA A 43 9.39 1.47 -31.75
N VAL A 44 9.75 1.68 -30.47
CA VAL A 44 8.93 2.47 -29.54
C VAL A 44 8.92 3.94 -29.93
N SER A 45 10.05 4.51 -30.39
CA SER A 45 10.10 5.90 -30.86
C SER A 45 9.26 6.13 -32.14
N PHE A 46 9.22 5.16 -33.06
CA PHE A 46 8.40 5.29 -34.28
C PHE A 46 6.91 5.10 -34.00
N SER A 47 6.55 4.24 -33.04
CA SER A 47 5.14 4.04 -32.64
C SER A 47 4.57 5.20 -31.83
N ALA A 48 5.40 5.99 -31.15
CA ALA A 48 4.98 7.18 -30.41
C ALA A 48 4.77 8.41 -31.32
N ALA A 49 5.45 8.47 -32.48
CA ALA A 49 5.37 9.61 -33.39
C ALA A 49 4.08 9.66 -34.24
N ASN A 50 3.32 8.56 -34.33
CA ASN A 50 2.14 8.45 -35.21
C ASN A 50 0.79 8.56 -34.48
N LYS A 51 0.77 9.07 -33.26
CA LYS A 51 -0.46 9.18 -32.45
C LYS A 51 -0.60 10.57 -31.81
N SER A 52 -0.66 11.61 -32.64
CA SER A 52 -0.95 12.97 -32.18
C SER A 52 -1.86 13.73 -33.14
N ASP A 53 -3.06 13.19 -33.38
CA ASP A 53 -4.18 13.91 -34.02
C ASP A 53 -5.38 14.04 -33.06
N TYR A 54 -5.09 14.30 -31.79
CA TYR A 54 -6.07 14.80 -30.82
C TYR A 54 -5.60 16.15 -30.29
N LEU A 55 -5.57 17.15 -31.16
CA LEU A 55 -5.50 18.54 -30.75
C LEU A 55 -6.91 18.97 -30.32
N LEU A 56 -7.22 18.71 -29.04
CA LEU A 56 -8.13 19.57 -28.31
C LEU A 56 -7.57 20.99 -28.38
N SER A 57 -8.41 21.95 -28.77
CA SER A 57 -8.17 23.37 -28.62
C SER A 57 -8.12 23.75 -27.13
N ALA A 58 -7.03 23.37 -26.45
CA ALA A 58 -6.65 23.94 -25.19
C ALA A 58 -5.74 25.12 -25.52
N SER A 59 -6.23 26.31 -25.22
CA SER A 59 -5.44 27.55 -25.21
C SER A 59 -4.09 27.31 -24.52
N ASP A 60 -3.04 27.68 -25.23
CA ASP A 60 -1.63 27.51 -24.92
C ASP A 60 -1.18 28.46 -23.80
N GLU A 61 -1.74 28.29 -22.61
CA GLU A 61 -1.10 28.75 -21.37
C GLU A 61 -0.57 27.51 -20.66
N THR A 62 0.73 27.28 -20.79
CA THR A 62 1.46 26.38 -19.89
C THR A 62 1.41 26.99 -18.49
N ILE A 63 0.32 26.77 -17.75
CA ILE A 63 0.18 27.20 -16.36
C ILE A 63 1.24 26.43 -15.57
N ASN A 64 2.26 27.15 -15.13
CA ASN A 64 3.23 26.58 -14.20
C ASN A 64 2.51 26.35 -12.86
N LEU A 65 2.11 25.10 -12.61
CA LEU A 65 1.39 24.67 -11.41
C LEU A 65 2.15 24.97 -10.10
N THR A 66 3.46 25.26 -10.16
CA THR A 66 4.24 25.66 -8.98
C THR A 66 4.22 27.16 -8.71
N SER A 67 3.72 27.98 -9.65
CA SER A 67 3.71 29.45 -9.55
C SER A 67 2.41 30.02 -8.99
N VAL A 68 1.34 29.23 -8.96
CA VAL A 68 0.06 29.62 -8.37
C VAL A 68 -0.12 28.84 -7.06
N PRO A 69 -0.17 29.50 -5.89
CA PRO A 69 -0.44 28.80 -4.65
C PRO A 69 -1.84 28.16 -4.73
N TYR A 70 -1.91 26.87 -4.45
CA TYR A 70 -3.20 26.19 -4.33
C TYR A 70 -3.97 26.77 -3.13
N ILE A 71 -5.16 27.29 -3.39
CA ILE A 71 -6.09 27.78 -2.37
C ILE A 71 -7.35 26.92 -2.44
N TYR A 72 -7.65 26.22 -1.36
CA TYR A 72 -8.88 25.46 -1.26
C TYR A 72 -10.04 26.37 -0.83
N ASP A 73 -11.07 26.44 -1.66
CA ASP A 73 -12.30 27.19 -1.38
C ASP A 73 -13.31 26.30 -0.65
N TYR A 74 -13.29 26.40 0.68
CA TYR A 74 -14.16 25.64 1.56
C TYR A 74 -15.65 25.93 1.31
N THR A 75 -16.01 27.20 1.09
CA THR A 75 -17.40 27.62 0.88
C THR A 75 -17.97 27.01 -0.40
N LYS A 76 -17.18 27.00 -1.48
CA LYS A 76 -17.58 26.35 -2.73
C LYS A 76 -17.72 24.84 -2.57
N ALA A 77 -16.78 24.20 -1.88
CA ALA A 77 -16.83 22.75 -1.66
C ALA A 77 -18.04 22.33 -0.80
N GLU A 78 -18.37 23.10 0.23
CA GLU A 78 -19.55 22.87 1.08
C GLU A 78 -20.84 23.03 0.28
N LYS A 79 -20.99 24.11 -0.50
CA LYS A 79 -22.16 24.31 -1.37
C LYS A 79 -22.32 23.18 -2.40
N THR A 80 -21.21 22.72 -2.99
CA THR A 80 -21.22 21.60 -3.93
C THR A 80 -21.71 20.32 -3.25
N ARG A 81 -21.26 20.07 -2.00
CA ARG A 81 -21.78 18.94 -1.20
C ARG A 81 -23.26 19.08 -0.94
N GLU A 82 -23.75 20.26 -0.54
CA GLU A 82 -25.18 20.50 -0.29
C GLU A 82 -26.03 20.18 -1.51
N GLU A 83 -25.62 20.68 -2.69
CA GLU A 83 -26.29 20.42 -3.97
C GLU A 83 -26.30 18.92 -4.32
N ASN A 84 -25.17 18.23 -4.16
CA ASN A 84 -25.08 16.79 -4.42
C ASN A 84 -25.93 15.99 -3.41
N MET A 85 -25.87 16.33 -2.12
CA MET A 85 -26.68 15.68 -1.08
C MET A 85 -28.17 15.84 -1.37
N GLU A 86 -28.61 17.03 -1.82
CA GLU A 86 -29.99 17.26 -2.26
C GLU A 86 -30.33 16.40 -3.48
N PHE A 87 -29.46 16.34 -4.50
CA PHE A 87 -29.65 15.50 -5.69
C PHE A 87 -29.85 14.02 -5.34
N TYR A 88 -29.08 13.49 -4.39
CA TYR A 88 -29.20 12.11 -3.92
C TYR A 88 -30.28 11.91 -2.84
N ASN A 89 -31.02 12.96 -2.46
CA ASN A 89 -32.06 12.95 -1.40
C ASN A 89 -31.52 12.53 -0.02
N HIS A 90 -30.39 13.10 0.39
CA HIS A 90 -29.77 12.85 1.68
C HIS A 90 -29.76 14.10 2.56
N PRO A 91 -30.17 13.98 3.84
CA PRO A 91 -30.07 15.09 4.76
C PRO A 91 -28.60 15.40 5.03
N LEU A 92 -28.24 16.67 4.97
CA LEU A 92 -26.90 17.11 5.34
C LEU A 92 -26.70 16.96 6.85
N ASP A 93 -25.66 16.22 7.25
CA ASP A 93 -25.15 16.21 8.61
C ASP A 93 -23.75 16.85 8.65
N GLN A 94 -23.63 17.94 9.42
CA GLN A 94 -22.40 18.70 9.58
C GLN A 94 -21.59 18.27 10.82
N TRP A 95 -22.18 17.49 11.73
CA TRP A 95 -21.62 17.24 13.06
C TRP A 95 -21.22 15.78 13.29
N SER A 96 -21.68 14.86 12.45
CA SER A 96 -21.32 13.44 12.53
C SER A 96 -20.73 12.90 11.23
N ILE A 97 -19.96 11.82 11.34
CA ILE A 97 -19.51 11.07 10.17
C ILE A 97 -20.69 10.23 9.68
N GLU A 98 -21.09 10.47 8.44
CA GLU A 98 -22.20 9.76 7.83
C GLU A 98 -21.92 8.26 7.69
N LYS A 99 -22.95 7.45 7.92
CA LYS A 99 -22.92 5.99 7.73
C LYS A 99 -23.85 5.63 6.59
N ARG A 100 -23.31 4.95 5.58
CA ARG A 100 -23.99 4.72 4.30
C ARG A 100 -23.98 3.24 3.96
N SER A 101 -25.13 2.73 3.51
CA SER A 101 -25.28 1.42 2.88
C SER A 101 -25.90 1.59 1.51
N GLY A 102 -25.56 0.74 0.55
CA GLY A 102 -26.05 0.81 -0.83
C GLY A 102 -25.53 2.04 -1.58
N LEU A 103 -24.39 2.59 -1.12
CA LEU A 103 -23.76 3.77 -1.71
C LEU A 103 -23.34 3.45 -3.14
N SER A 104 -23.88 4.20 -4.10
CA SER A 104 -23.46 4.05 -5.50
C SER A 104 -22.06 4.65 -5.71
N LEU A 105 -21.36 4.18 -6.75
CA LEU A 105 -20.02 4.70 -7.07
C LEU A 105 -20.06 6.18 -7.47
N ASP A 106 -21.10 6.57 -8.23
CA ASP A 106 -21.30 7.96 -8.65
C ASP A 106 -21.56 8.86 -7.44
N GLU A 107 -22.44 8.45 -6.53
CA GLU A 107 -22.68 9.16 -5.26
C GLU A 107 -21.40 9.26 -4.42
N PHE A 108 -20.60 8.19 -4.35
CA PHE A 108 -19.32 8.21 -3.65
C PHE A 108 -18.35 9.22 -4.25
N TRP A 109 -18.22 9.27 -5.57
CA TRP A 109 -17.33 10.21 -6.24
C TRP A 109 -17.81 11.66 -6.13
N ASP A 110 -19.10 11.89 -6.29
CA ASP A 110 -19.68 13.24 -6.24
C ASP A 110 -19.58 13.85 -4.84
N ILE A 111 -19.83 13.04 -3.80
CA ILE A 111 -19.94 13.53 -2.43
C ILE A 111 -18.67 13.29 -1.63
N TYR A 112 -18.10 12.09 -1.61
CA TYR A 112 -17.17 11.69 -0.55
C TYR A 112 -15.71 11.59 -1.00
N ASP A 113 -15.42 11.11 -2.21
CA ASP A 113 -14.06 10.77 -2.66
C ASP A 113 -13.08 11.94 -2.53
N GLY A 114 -12.17 11.84 -1.56
CA GLY A 114 -11.18 12.86 -1.21
C GLY A 114 -11.75 14.17 -0.65
N LYS A 115 -13.06 14.26 -0.40
CA LYS A 115 -13.77 15.50 -0.02
C LYS A 115 -14.30 15.45 1.40
N TRP A 116 -15.04 14.38 1.75
CA TRP A 116 -15.76 14.27 3.02
C TRP A 116 -15.70 12.84 3.55
N PRO A 117 -15.51 12.64 4.87
CA PRO A 117 -15.41 11.30 5.44
C PRO A 117 -16.76 10.60 5.43
N VAL A 118 -16.74 9.29 5.15
CA VAL A 118 -17.92 8.43 5.16
C VAL A 118 -17.57 7.04 5.69
N ILE A 119 -18.48 6.42 6.44
CA ILE A 119 -18.41 5.02 6.84
C ILE A 119 -19.33 4.23 5.91
N ILE A 120 -18.76 3.35 5.10
CA ILE A 120 -19.52 2.45 4.22
C ILE A 120 -19.76 1.13 4.96
N THR A 121 -21.02 0.77 5.20
CA THR A 121 -21.38 -0.28 6.16
C THR A 121 -21.58 -1.67 5.55
N ASP A 122 -21.67 -1.78 4.23
CA ASP A 122 -22.12 -2.99 3.51
C ASP A 122 -21.12 -3.50 2.45
N VAL A 123 -19.87 -3.04 2.49
CA VAL A 123 -18.81 -3.49 1.56
C VAL A 123 -18.08 -4.74 2.06
N VAL A 124 -17.86 -4.81 3.38
CA VAL A 124 -16.99 -5.83 4.00
C VAL A 124 -17.77 -6.86 4.83
N ASP A 125 -19.10 -6.75 4.87
CA ASP A 125 -19.99 -7.56 5.73
C ASP A 125 -19.94 -9.07 5.40
N LYS A 126 -19.57 -9.40 4.16
CA LYS A 126 -19.47 -10.78 3.64
C LYS A 126 -18.03 -11.29 3.51
N TRP A 127 -17.03 -10.51 3.89
CA TRP A 127 -15.64 -10.96 3.81
C TRP A 127 -15.41 -12.11 4.80
N PRO A 128 -14.80 -13.24 4.39
CA PRO A 128 -14.49 -14.33 5.32
C PRO A 128 -13.68 -13.89 6.54
N ALA A 129 -12.86 -12.84 6.38
CA ALA A 129 -12.06 -12.22 7.43
C ALA A 129 -12.87 -11.71 8.64
N ILE A 130 -14.19 -11.47 8.49
CA ILE A 130 -15.06 -11.10 9.63
C ILE A 130 -15.11 -12.21 10.70
N ASN A 131 -14.77 -13.44 10.33
CA ASN A 131 -14.75 -14.59 11.24
C ASN A 131 -13.38 -14.84 11.87
N TRP A 132 -12.36 -14.01 11.60
CA TRP A 132 -11.05 -14.16 12.20
C TRP A 132 -11.09 -13.92 13.72
N THR A 133 -10.36 -14.73 14.46
CA THR A 133 -10.30 -14.69 15.93
C THR A 133 -8.87 -14.78 16.43
N LYS A 134 -8.60 -14.35 17.68
CA LYS A 134 -7.29 -14.57 18.34
C LYS A 134 -6.85 -16.05 18.21
N ARG A 135 -7.78 -16.98 18.45
CA ARG A 135 -7.54 -18.43 18.34
C ARG A 135 -7.18 -18.86 16.93
N PHE A 136 -7.84 -18.33 15.90
CA PHE A 136 -7.49 -18.63 14.51
C PHE A 136 -6.04 -18.26 14.22
N PHE A 137 -5.59 -17.06 14.63
CA PHE A 137 -4.20 -16.65 14.42
C PHE A 137 -3.21 -17.50 15.23
N GLN A 138 -3.54 -17.79 16.49
CA GLN A 138 -2.71 -18.63 17.35
C GLN A 138 -2.57 -20.07 16.81
N GLN A 139 -3.64 -20.65 16.26
CA GLN A 139 -3.60 -22.03 15.76
C GLN A 139 -2.86 -22.18 14.43
N ASN A 140 -2.91 -21.17 13.56
CA ASN A 140 -2.38 -21.26 12.21
C ASN A 140 -1.05 -20.52 12.01
N TYR A 141 -0.72 -19.56 12.88
CA TYR A 141 0.41 -18.66 12.69
C TYR A 141 1.19 -18.38 14.00
N ALA A 142 1.08 -19.21 15.03
CA ALA A 142 1.75 -19.00 16.33
C ALA A 142 3.24 -18.64 16.22
N ASP A 143 3.97 -19.38 15.38
CA ASP A 143 5.42 -19.27 15.21
C ASP A 143 5.84 -18.22 14.17
N GLU A 144 4.87 -17.53 13.55
CA GLU A 144 5.15 -16.48 12.58
C GLU A 144 5.64 -15.21 13.29
N LYS A 145 6.68 -14.60 12.74
CA LYS A 145 7.19 -13.32 13.23
C LYS A 145 6.29 -12.18 12.79
N VAL A 146 5.92 -11.34 13.75
CA VAL A 146 5.18 -10.09 13.54
C VAL A 146 5.95 -8.91 14.11
N MET A 147 5.82 -7.76 13.44
CA MET A 147 6.36 -6.51 13.93
C MET A 147 5.41 -5.87 14.93
N VAL A 148 5.90 -5.65 16.15
CA VAL A 148 5.14 -5.03 17.25
C VAL A 148 5.82 -3.74 17.65
N LYS A 149 5.03 -2.68 17.80
CA LYS A 149 5.44 -1.46 18.47
C LYS A 149 5.01 -1.50 19.92
N ALA A 150 5.98 -1.29 20.80
CA ALA A 150 5.79 -1.21 22.23
C ALA A 150 6.14 0.19 22.71
N VAL A 151 5.32 0.77 23.57
CA VAL A 151 5.63 2.01 24.28
C VAL A 151 5.72 1.68 25.75
N VAL A 152 6.83 2.05 26.40
CA VAL A 152 7.02 1.90 27.84
C VAL A 152 7.55 3.22 28.38
N ASN A 153 6.86 3.82 29.35
CA ASN A 153 7.21 5.13 29.93
C ASN A 153 7.47 6.20 28.84
N SER A 154 6.57 6.27 27.84
CA SER A 154 6.64 7.19 26.69
C SER A 154 7.84 6.98 25.75
N LYS A 155 8.52 5.84 25.84
CA LYS A 155 9.61 5.48 24.93
C LYS A 155 9.14 4.40 23.96
N PRO A 156 9.00 4.71 22.65
CA PRO A 156 8.63 3.73 21.65
C PRO A 156 9.82 2.83 21.30
N ALA A 157 9.54 1.55 21.07
CA ALA A 157 10.45 0.56 20.51
C ALA A 157 9.67 -0.33 19.53
N ALA A 158 10.36 -0.81 18.50
CA ALA A 158 9.81 -1.82 17.58
C ALA A 158 10.59 -3.13 17.78
N VAL A 159 9.87 -4.25 17.86
CA VAL A 159 10.45 -5.57 18.08
C VAL A 159 9.70 -6.60 17.23
N ALA A 160 10.46 -7.55 16.67
CA ALA A 160 9.89 -8.73 16.03
C ALA A 160 9.66 -9.80 17.09
N VAL A 161 8.43 -10.27 17.23
CA VAL A 161 8.04 -11.34 18.17
C VAL A 161 7.23 -12.41 17.46
N ASP A 162 7.11 -13.59 18.06
CA ASP A 162 6.19 -14.60 17.56
C ASP A 162 4.74 -14.15 17.81
N MET A 163 3.84 -14.48 16.89
CA MET A 163 2.40 -14.16 17.00
C MET A 163 1.81 -14.66 18.32
N ASP A 164 2.20 -15.86 18.77
CA ASP A 164 1.73 -16.41 20.05
C ASP A 164 2.15 -15.55 21.24
N THR A 165 3.40 -15.07 21.23
CA THR A 165 3.91 -14.14 22.25
C THR A 165 3.12 -12.84 22.23
N PHE A 166 2.88 -12.24 21.06
CA PHE A 166 2.06 -11.04 20.95
C PHE A 166 0.64 -11.26 21.49
N ILE A 167 -0.02 -12.36 21.09
CA ILE A 167 -1.39 -12.67 21.52
C ILE A 167 -1.47 -12.83 23.04
N SER A 168 -0.47 -13.46 23.66
CA SER A 168 -0.42 -13.64 25.12
C SER A 168 -0.31 -12.33 25.91
N GLU A 169 0.24 -11.28 25.28
CA GLU A 169 0.49 -9.96 25.90
C GLU A 169 -0.54 -8.89 25.51
N LEU A 170 -1.54 -9.23 24.68
CA LEU A 170 -2.56 -8.27 24.21
C LEU A 170 -3.28 -7.56 25.35
N ASP A 171 -3.53 -8.28 26.45
CA ASP A 171 -4.30 -7.77 27.58
C ASP A 171 -3.41 -7.09 28.64
N SER A 172 -2.09 -7.02 28.42
CA SER A 172 -1.09 -6.46 29.36
C SER A 172 -0.91 -4.93 29.24
N SER A 173 -1.74 -4.25 28.45
CA SER A 173 -1.63 -2.80 28.19
C SER A 173 -2.18 -1.92 29.32
N GLY A 174 -1.54 -0.78 29.58
CA GLY A 174 -1.95 0.21 30.58
C GLY A 174 -1.33 1.60 30.38
N PRO A 175 -1.56 2.55 31.31
CA PRO A 175 -1.11 3.94 31.16
C PRO A 175 0.41 4.10 31.00
N ASN A 176 1.19 3.19 31.58
CA ASN A 176 2.64 3.23 31.58
C ASN A 176 3.27 2.40 30.45
N GLY A 177 2.45 1.66 29.70
CA GLY A 177 2.92 0.99 28.50
C GLY A 177 1.86 0.16 27.79
N TRP A 178 1.97 0.10 26.48
CA TRP A 178 1.03 -0.57 25.59
C TRP A 178 1.77 -1.09 24.37
N THR A 179 1.21 -2.12 23.75
CA THR A 179 1.76 -2.73 22.54
C THR A 179 0.68 -2.77 21.45
N TYR A 180 1.11 -2.66 20.20
CA TYR A 180 0.23 -2.89 19.06
C TYR A 180 1.02 -3.49 17.90
N LEU A 181 0.32 -4.26 17.08
CA LEU A 181 0.87 -4.86 15.89
C LEU A 181 0.91 -3.83 14.75
N GLU A 182 2.05 -3.72 14.09
CA GLU A 182 2.23 -2.87 12.91
C GLU A 182 2.97 -3.68 11.85
N ASP A 183 2.22 -4.53 11.16
CA ASP A 183 2.74 -5.40 10.10
C ASP A 183 1.83 -5.32 8.87
N GLU A 184 2.13 -4.36 8.00
CA GLU A 184 1.39 -4.12 6.76
C GLU A 184 1.57 -5.26 5.74
N LEU A 185 2.61 -6.08 5.90
CA LEU A 185 2.96 -7.13 4.96
C LEU A 185 2.37 -8.49 5.37
N PHE A 186 1.97 -8.67 6.63
CA PHE A 186 1.54 -9.96 7.16
C PHE A 186 0.45 -10.63 6.30
N ILE A 187 -0.60 -9.86 5.99
CA ILE A 187 -1.72 -10.35 5.18
C ILE A 187 -1.32 -10.49 3.70
N VAL A 188 -0.61 -9.50 3.15
CA VAL A 188 -0.27 -9.44 1.71
C VAL A 188 0.65 -10.60 1.31
N THR A 189 1.51 -11.05 2.22
CA THR A 189 2.47 -12.14 2.00
C THR A 189 1.88 -13.54 2.21
N ARG A 190 0.62 -13.63 2.67
CA ARG A 190 -0.08 -14.90 2.99
C ARG A 190 -1.31 -15.06 2.09
N PRO A 191 -1.18 -15.76 0.95
CA PRO A 191 -2.28 -15.90 -0.03
C PRO A 191 -3.57 -16.46 0.57
N GLU A 192 -3.49 -17.32 1.57
CA GLU A 192 -4.61 -17.87 2.32
C GLU A 192 -5.40 -16.80 3.09
N LEU A 193 -4.72 -15.84 3.75
CA LEU A 193 -5.38 -14.71 4.42
C LEU A 193 -5.88 -13.67 3.41
N LYS A 194 -5.12 -13.46 2.34
CA LYS A 194 -5.50 -12.52 1.28
C LYS A 194 -6.80 -12.91 0.57
N LYS A 195 -7.08 -14.22 0.44
CA LYS A 195 -8.35 -14.73 -0.12
C LYS A 195 -9.57 -14.39 0.72
N ASP A 196 -9.39 -14.13 2.01
CA ASP A 196 -10.48 -13.78 2.92
C ASP A 196 -10.87 -12.30 2.86
N ILE A 197 -10.16 -11.49 2.06
CA ILE A 197 -10.31 -10.04 1.95
C ILE A 197 -10.62 -9.67 0.50
N GLY A 198 -11.78 -9.06 0.28
CA GLY A 198 -12.23 -8.63 -1.04
C GLY A 198 -13.45 -9.41 -1.55
N PRO A 199 -13.90 -9.12 -2.77
CA PRO A 199 -15.01 -9.84 -3.39
C PRO A 199 -14.61 -11.29 -3.66
N ASN A 200 -15.42 -12.23 -3.15
CA ASN A 200 -15.37 -13.65 -3.49
C ASN A 200 -16.06 -13.91 -4.83
#